data_AF-A0A6G1R5F7-F1
#
_entry.id   AF-A0A6G1R5F7-F1
#
_cell.length_a   1.000
_cell.length_b   1.000
_cell.length_c   1.000
_cell.angle_alpha   90.00
_cell.angle_beta   90.00
_cell.angle_gamma   90.00
#
_symmetry.space_group_name_H-M   'P 1'
#
loop_
_entity.id
_entity.type
_entity.pdbx_description
1 polymer ?
#
loop_
_entity_poly.entity_id
_entity_poly.type
_entity_poly.pdbx_seq_one_letter_code
_entity_poly.pdbx_strand_id
1 'polypeptide(L)'
;MGKRQHQKDKMYITCAEYTQFYGGKKADLPRTNFRRLSFDHCSLSLQPFEYPVCTPDGTVFDILSIVPWIKKYGTNPITGEKLDAKSLIKLNFAKNSEGKYHCPVLFTVFTNNSHIVAIKTTGNVFAYEAVEQLNIKPKSYKDLLTDEPFTRQDIVTLQDPTNLDKFNVSNFFHVKNNIKVIDPDEEKAKLDPSYYLKNTNTETRETLLELYKEFKGDDILAATMKAPEKKKVDKLNAAHYSTGAVSASFTSTAMVPETTHEAAAIEEDVVRYKYVKKKGYVRLHTNKGDLNLELHCDMTPRTCENFIKLCKKNYYDGTIFHRSIRNFVIQGGDPTGTGTGGESYWGKPFKDEFKPNLSHTGRGVLSMANSGPNTNKSQFFITFRSCAYLDKKHTVFGRVVGGFETLTAMENVESDPKTDRPKEEIRIQTTTVFVDPYEEADAQEAQCGRRRPLNQHSCEEGEEERRLRGLQLLVAVWGRA
;
A
#
# COMPACT_ATOMS: atom_id res chain seq x y z
N MET A 1 -25.83 11.99 -38.92
CA MET A 1 -24.84 12.72 -39.74
C MET A 1 -23.45 12.21 -39.38
N GLY A 2 -22.64 11.86 -40.39
CA GLY A 2 -21.25 11.41 -40.20
C GLY A 2 -20.78 10.51 -41.34
N LYS A 3 -20.55 11.10 -42.51
CA LYS A 3 -20.05 10.43 -43.73
C LYS A 3 -18.78 9.64 -43.41
N ARG A 4 -18.79 8.31 -43.49
CA ARG A 4 -17.55 7.52 -43.72
C ARG A 4 -17.44 7.24 -45.21
N GLN A 5 -16.95 8.29 -45.84
CA GLN A 5 -16.44 8.37 -47.19
C GLN A 5 -15.48 7.20 -47.47
N HIS A 6 -15.67 6.54 -48.61
CA HIS A 6 -14.78 5.54 -49.20
C HIS A 6 -13.31 5.80 -48.86
N GLN A 7 -12.71 4.93 -48.05
CA GLN A 7 -11.27 4.84 -47.94
C GLN A 7 -10.81 3.81 -48.97
N LYS A 8 -10.05 4.31 -49.95
CA LYS A 8 -9.44 3.61 -51.09
C LYS A 8 -8.85 2.25 -50.69
N ASP A 9 -8.96 1.26 -51.58
CA ASP A 9 -8.26 -0.03 -51.50
C ASP A 9 -6.76 0.19 -51.21
N LYS A 10 -6.36 -0.04 -49.95
CA LYS A 10 -4.94 -0.05 -49.58
C LYS A 10 -4.44 -1.47 -49.77
N MET A 11 -3.35 -1.65 -50.51
CA MET A 11 -2.69 -2.96 -50.71
C MET A 11 -1.97 -3.49 -49.45
N TYR A 12 -2.06 -2.79 -48.31
CA TYR A 12 -1.46 -3.20 -47.06
C TYR A 12 -2.47 -3.04 -45.92
N ILE A 13 -2.41 -3.95 -44.96
CA ILE A 13 -3.24 -3.94 -43.74
C ILE A 13 -2.38 -3.33 -42.62
N THR A 14 -2.93 -2.40 -41.86
CA THR A 14 -2.22 -1.84 -40.69
C THR A 14 -2.20 -2.82 -39.51
N CYS A 15 -1.23 -2.71 -38.61
CA CYS A 15 -1.16 -3.56 -37.42
C CYS A 15 -2.45 -3.51 -36.59
N ALA A 16 -3.06 -2.34 -36.45
CA ALA A 16 -4.34 -2.19 -35.76
C ALA A 16 -5.47 -2.98 -36.44
N GLU A 17 -5.58 -2.88 -37.77
CA GLU A 17 -6.57 -3.60 -38.58
C GLU A 17 -6.37 -5.12 -38.53
N TYR A 18 -5.12 -5.60 -38.57
CA TYR A 18 -4.79 -7.02 -38.43
C TYR A 18 -5.14 -7.58 -37.04
N THR A 19 -4.94 -6.77 -35.99
CA THR A 19 -5.22 -7.19 -34.60
C THR A 19 -6.70 -7.15 -34.21
N GLN A 20 -7.49 -6.23 -34.75
CA GLN A 20 -8.85 -5.96 -34.24
C GLN A 20 -9.98 -6.33 -35.22
N PHE A 21 -9.75 -6.28 -36.52
CA PHE A 21 -10.85 -6.31 -37.51
C PHE A 21 -10.82 -7.53 -38.44
N TYR A 22 -9.65 -7.93 -38.93
CA TYR A 22 -9.54 -8.99 -39.96
C TYR A 22 -9.10 -10.36 -39.43
N GLY A 23 -9.06 -10.53 -38.09
CA GLY A 23 -9.01 -11.85 -37.46
C GLY A 23 -7.74 -12.68 -37.68
N GLY A 24 -6.61 -12.06 -38.05
CA GLY A 24 -5.34 -12.77 -38.25
C GLY A 24 -4.51 -13.00 -36.98
N LYS A 25 -4.73 -12.20 -35.93
CA LYS A 25 -4.03 -12.36 -34.64
C LYS A 25 -4.65 -13.52 -33.86
N LYS A 26 -3.93 -14.64 -33.74
CA LYS A 26 -4.26 -15.70 -32.78
C LYS A 26 -4.36 -15.09 -31.38
N ALA A 27 -5.39 -15.47 -30.62
CA ALA A 27 -5.51 -15.05 -29.23
C ALA A 27 -4.19 -15.36 -28.50
N ASP A 28 -3.56 -14.35 -27.92
CA ASP A 28 -2.44 -14.57 -27.01
C ASP A 28 -2.99 -15.42 -25.87
N LEU A 29 -2.70 -16.72 -25.88
CA LEU A 29 -2.86 -17.58 -24.70
C LEU A 29 -2.19 -16.82 -23.56
N PRO A 30 -2.88 -16.59 -22.43
CA PRO A 30 -2.27 -15.89 -21.32
C PRO A 30 -0.99 -16.65 -20.99
N ARG A 31 0.16 -16.00 -21.22
CA ARG A 31 1.45 -16.53 -20.76
C ARG A 31 1.37 -16.53 -19.25
N THR A 32 0.83 -17.61 -18.69
CA THR A 32 1.03 -17.93 -17.29
C THR A 32 2.54 -17.94 -17.11
N ASN A 33 3.03 -17.18 -16.13
CA ASN A 33 4.46 -17.12 -15.85
C ASN A 33 4.90 -18.53 -15.47
N PHE A 34 5.48 -19.27 -16.42
CA PHE A 34 5.95 -20.63 -16.20
C PHE A 34 7.01 -20.59 -15.11
N ARG A 35 6.64 -21.08 -13.92
CA ARG A 35 7.54 -21.18 -12.77
C ARG A 35 7.73 -22.66 -12.48
N ARG A 36 8.92 -23.17 -12.81
CA ARG A 36 9.30 -24.56 -12.59
C ARG A 36 9.68 -24.78 -11.13
N LEU A 37 9.13 -25.82 -10.51
CA LEU A 37 9.61 -26.32 -9.24
C LEU A 37 10.89 -27.16 -9.45
N SER A 38 11.92 -26.92 -8.64
CA SER A 38 13.13 -27.75 -8.65
C SER A 38 12.83 -29.16 -8.12
N PHE A 39 13.61 -30.16 -8.53
CA PHE A 39 13.34 -31.57 -8.21
C PHE A 39 13.50 -31.93 -6.73
N ASP A 40 14.25 -31.11 -5.99
CA ASP A 40 14.58 -31.24 -4.57
C ASP A 40 13.55 -30.56 -3.65
N HIS A 41 12.46 -30.02 -4.21
CA HIS A 41 11.43 -29.31 -3.47
C HIS A 41 10.12 -30.09 -3.37
N CYS A 42 9.45 -29.95 -2.23
CA CYS A 42 8.10 -30.48 -2.00
C CYS A 42 7.07 -29.70 -2.82
N SER A 43 6.18 -30.41 -3.52
CA SER A 43 5.16 -29.78 -4.37
C SER A 43 4.04 -29.07 -3.61
N LEU A 44 3.96 -29.24 -2.28
CA LEU A 44 2.97 -28.58 -1.41
C LEU A 44 3.58 -27.37 -0.67
N SER A 45 4.70 -27.55 0.02
CA SER A 45 5.35 -26.47 0.79
C SER A 45 6.21 -25.56 -0.08
N LEU A 46 6.57 -25.99 -1.30
CA LEU A 46 7.51 -25.31 -2.20
C LEU A 46 8.89 -25.05 -1.55
N GLN A 47 9.24 -25.85 -0.55
CA GLN A 47 10.53 -25.83 0.15
C GLN A 47 11.30 -27.12 -0.14
N PRO A 48 12.63 -27.14 0.04
CA PRO A 48 13.42 -28.37 -0.04
C PRO A 48 12.85 -29.43 0.90
N PHE A 49 12.69 -30.67 0.41
CA PHE A 49 12.17 -31.76 1.25
C PHE A 49 13.28 -32.37 2.12
N GLU A 50 12.90 -32.85 3.31
CA GLU A 50 13.78 -33.67 4.16
C GLU A 50 13.43 -35.15 4.08
N TYR A 51 12.13 -35.46 4.12
CA TYR A 51 11.60 -36.82 4.09
C TYR A 51 10.68 -37.01 2.87
N PRO A 52 11.26 -37.19 1.67
CA PRO A 52 10.48 -37.23 0.45
C PRO A 52 9.61 -38.48 0.36
N VAL A 53 8.37 -38.27 -0.06
CA VAL A 53 7.40 -39.29 -0.44
C VAL A 53 6.83 -38.93 -1.80
N CYS A 54 6.43 -39.93 -2.59
CA CYS A 54 5.73 -39.68 -3.85
C CYS A 54 4.37 -40.37 -3.91
N THR A 55 3.52 -39.81 -4.75
CA THR A 55 2.29 -40.46 -5.22
C THR A 55 2.62 -41.49 -6.31
N PRO A 56 1.70 -42.42 -6.61
CA PRO A 56 1.83 -43.31 -7.76
C PRO A 56 2.03 -42.57 -9.09
N ASP A 57 1.51 -41.34 -9.19
CA ASP A 57 1.67 -40.47 -10.37
C ASP A 57 3.07 -39.84 -10.45
N GLY A 58 3.91 -40.01 -9.44
CA GLY A 58 5.27 -39.48 -9.38
C GLY A 58 5.34 -38.00 -9.03
N THR A 59 4.41 -37.48 -8.22
CA THR A 59 4.53 -36.13 -7.63
C THR A 59 5.16 -36.22 -6.25
N VAL A 60 6.18 -35.41 -6.00
CA VAL A 60 6.99 -35.47 -4.77
C VAL A 60 6.47 -34.49 -3.72
N PHE A 61 6.33 -35.00 -2.50
CA PHE A 61 5.93 -34.25 -1.32
C PHE A 61 6.85 -34.57 -0.14
N ASP A 62 6.82 -33.73 0.89
CA ASP A 62 7.37 -34.06 2.20
C ASP A 62 6.29 -34.74 3.04
N ILE A 63 6.65 -35.83 3.72
CA ILE A 63 5.75 -36.58 4.60
C ILE A 63 5.12 -35.69 5.66
N LEU A 64 5.88 -34.72 6.20
CA LEU A 64 5.42 -33.82 7.26
C LEU A 64 4.33 -32.87 6.76
N SER A 65 4.35 -32.49 5.49
CA SER A 65 3.39 -31.57 4.90
C SER A 65 2.16 -32.30 4.31
N ILE A 66 2.36 -33.45 3.66
CA ILE A 66 1.28 -34.14 2.94
C ILE A 66 0.34 -34.90 3.87
N VAL A 67 0.82 -35.46 4.99
CA VAL A 67 -0.02 -36.21 5.93
C VAL A 67 -1.08 -35.31 6.57
N PRO A 68 -0.77 -34.10 7.08
CA PRO A 68 -1.78 -33.13 7.53
C PRO A 68 -2.77 -32.76 6.43
N TRP A 69 -2.30 -32.61 5.19
CA TRP A 69 -3.16 -32.29 4.04
C TRP A 69 -4.19 -33.38 3.75
N ILE A 70 -3.75 -34.64 3.69
CA ILE A 70 -4.64 -35.78 3.46
C ILE A 70 -5.66 -35.91 4.60
N LYS A 71 -5.26 -35.67 5.85
CA LYS A 71 -6.19 -35.70 6.99
C LYS A 71 -7.27 -34.62 6.91
N LYS A 72 -6.95 -33.42 6.40
CA LYS A 72 -7.88 -32.28 6.35
C LYS A 72 -8.77 -32.30 5.11
N TYR A 73 -8.20 -32.59 3.94
CA TYR A 73 -8.87 -32.44 2.64
C TYR A 73 -9.10 -33.76 1.91
N GLY A 74 -8.33 -34.82 2.20
CA GLY A 74 -8.46 -36.12 1.52
C GLY A 74 -8.17 -36.10 0.02
N THR A 75 -7.50 -35.05 -0.49
CA THR A 75 -7.25 -34.82 -1.92
C THR A 75 -5.76 -34.62 -2.21
N ASN A 76 -5.36 -34.85 -3.46
CA ASN A 76 -4.04 -34.53 -3.99
C ASN A 76 -3.95 -33.01 -4.22
N PRO A 77 -2.96 -32.30 -3.63
CA PRO A 77 -2.85 -30.85 -3.73
C PRO A 77 -2.49 -30.33 -5.13
N ILE A 78 -2.09 -31.20 -6.07
CA ILE A 78 -1.75 -30.83 -7.45
C ILE A 78 -2.94 -31.06 -8.38
N THR A 79 -3.53 -32.26 -8.36
CA THR A 79 -4.59 -32.67 -9.29
C THR A 79 -6.01 -32.42 -8.75
N GLY A 80 -6.19 -32.37 -7.42
CA GLY A 80 -7.50 -32.29 -6.76
C GLY A 80 -8.22 -33.63 -6.63
N GLU A 81 -7.63 -34.73 -7.09
CA GLU A 81 -8.20 -36.09 -7.00
C GLU A 81 -8.09 -36.66 -5.59
N LYS A 82 -8.86 -37.71 -5.25
CA LYS A 82 -8.81 -38.33 -3.91
C LYS A 82 -7.47 -39.06 -3.72
N LEU A 83 -6.83 -38.86 -2.57
CA LEU A 83 -5.53 -39.47 -2.25
C LEU A 83 -5.56 -40.08 -0.85
N ASP A 84 -5.18 -41.37 -0.76
CA ASP A 84 -5.06 -42.10 0.50
C ASP A 84 -3.63 -42.07 1.03
N ALA A 85 -3.46 -41.95 2.35
CA ALA A 85 -2.12 -41.92 2.96
C ALA A 85 -1.31 -43.22 2.74
N LYS A 86 -2.00 -44.36 2.53
CA LYS A 86 -1.37 -45.67 2.29
C LYS A 86 -0.79 -45.82 0.87
N SER A 87 -1.21 -44.99 -0.09
CA SER A 87 -0.70 -45.06 -1.46
C SER A 87 0.60 -44.28 -1.66
N LEU A 88 1.06 -43.56 -0.63
CA LEU A 88 2.32 -42.83 -0.64
C LEU A 88 3.49 -43.81 -0.57
N ILE A 89 4.48 -43.56 -1.43
CA ILE A 89 5.71 -44.33 -1.55
C ILE A 89 6.83 -43.50 -0.93
N LYS A 90 7.56 -44.07 0.04
CA LYS A 90 8.73 -43.39 0.62
C LYS A 90 9.86 -43.37 -0.40
N LEU A 91 10.54 -42.23 -0.57
CA LEU A 91 11.66 -42.10 -1.48
C LEU A 91 12.99 -42.10 -0.72
N ASN A 92 13.96 -42.88 -1.21
CA ASN A 92 15.31 -42.95 -0.69
C ASN A 92 16.28 -42.34 -1.72
N PHE A 93 16.70 -41.10 -1.48
CA PHE A 93 17.71 -40.44 -2.31
C PHE A 93 19.12 -40.68 -1.75
N ALA A 94 20.06 -41.03 -2.63
CA ALA A 94 21.47 -41.13 -2.28
C ALA A 94 22.16 -39.75 -2.36
N LYS A 95 23.00 -39.41 -1.38
CA LYS A 95 23.81 -38.18 -1.34
C LYS A 95 25.30 -38.50 -1.46
N ASN A 96 26.02 -37.68 -2.22
CA ASN A 96 27.48 -37.74 -2.30
C ASN A 96 28.14 -37.15 -1.06
N SER A 97 29.47 -37.25 -0.95
CA SER A 97 30.28 -36.59 0.10
C SER A 97 30.08 -35.07 0.17
N GLU A 98 29.75 -34.42 -0.96
CA GLU A 98 29.41 -33.00 -1.03
C GLU A 98 27.95 -32.66 -0.64
N GLY A 99 27.15 -33.66 -0.23
CA GLY A 99 25.74 -33.48 0.14
C GLY A 99 24.76 -33.35 -1.04
N LYS A 100 25.23 -33.43 -2.29
CA LYS A 100 24.39 -33.39 -3.50
C LYS A 100 23.72 -34.73 -3.79
N TYR A 101 22.48 -34.70 -4.27
CA TYR A 101 21.74 -35.90 -4.69
C TYR A 101 22.35 -36.50 -5.96
N HIS A 102 22.53 -37.82 -5.97
CA HIS A 102 23.12 -38.54 -7.10
C HIS A 102 22.47 -39.90 -7.32
N CYS A 103 22.64 -40.45 -8.52
CA CYS A 103 22.28 -41.83 -8.83
C CYS A 103 23.30 -42.78 -8.19
N PRO A 104 22.89 -43.73 -7.34
CA PRO A 104 23.82 -44.61 -6.61
C PRO A 104 24.55 -45.61 -7.51
N VAL A 105 24.07 -45.85 -8.74
CA VAL A 105 24.65 -46.80 -9.68
C VAL A 105 25.59 -46.12 -10.67
N LEU A 106 25.15 -45.01 -11.26
CA LEU A 106 25.93 -44.27 -12.27
C LEU A 106 26.83 -43.18 -11.66
N PHE A 107 26.68 -42.89 -10.37
CA PHE A 107 27.35 -41.78 -9.67
C PHE A 107 27.10 -40.39 -10.27
N THR A 108 26.13 -40.26 -11.17
CA THR A 108 25.76 -39.01 -11.81
C THR A 108 24.94 -38.15 -10.85
N VAL A 109 25.32 -36.88 -10.72
CA VAL A 109 24.61 -35.91 -9.88
C VAL A 109 23.30 -35.52 -10.54
N PHE A 110 22.20 -35.50 -9.77
CA PHE A 110 20.90 -35.08 -10.27
C PHE A 110 20.85 -33.55 -10.45
N THR A 111 20.27 -33.14 -11.57
CA THR A 111 20.05 -31.74 -11.92
C THR A 111 18.57 -31.51 -12.20
N ASN A 112 18.18 -30.23 -12.30
CA ASN A 112 16.82 -29.86 -12.71
C ASN A 112 16.45 -30.34 -14.12
N ASN A 113 17.34 -30.91 -14.92
CA ASN A 113 17.02 -31.46 -16.24
C ASN A 113 17.25 -32.97 -16.33
N SER A 114 17.60 -33.62 -15.21
CA SER A 114 17.81 -35.06 -15.16
C SER A 114 16.47 -35.79 -15.23
N HIS A 115 16.48 -36.94 -15.91
CA HIS A 115 15.33 -37.85 -15.93
C HIS A 115 15.46 -38.81 -14.73
N ILE A 116 14.57 -38.65 -13.75
CA ILE A 116 14.64 -39.33 -12.45
C ILE A 116 13.45 -40.26 -12.29
N VAL A 117 13.74 -41.49 -11.87
CA VAL A 117 12.73 -42.52 -11.59
C VAL A 117 12.92 -43.12 -10.21
N ALA A 118 11.83 -43.58 -9.61
CA ALA A 118 11.83 -44.34 -8.38
C ALA A 118 11.19 -45.71 -8.60
N ILE A 119 11.66 -46.72 -7.86
CA ILE A 119 11.03 -48.03 -7.83
C ILE A 119 10.03 -48.05 -6.67
N LYS A 120 8.77 -48.39 -6.96
CA LYS A 120 7.68 -48.36 -5.98
C LYS A 120 7.84 -49.32 -4.81
N THR A 121 8.44 -50.49 -5.04
CA THR A 121 8.60 -51.53 -4.01
C THR A 121 9.58 -51.10 -2.92
N THR A 122 10.74 -50.58 -3.32
CA THR A 122 11.86 -50.24 -2.44
C THR A 122 11.93 -48.76 -2.09
N GLY A 123 11.36 -47.90 -2.93
CA GLY A 123 11.47 -46.44 -2.82
C GLY A 123 12.80 -45.88 -3.32
N ASN A 124 13.71 -46.70 -3.84
CA ASN A 124 15.04 -46.25 -4.26
C ASN A 124 14.95 -45.40 -5.54
N VAL A 125 15.71 -44.31 -5.56
CA VAL A 125 15.72 -43.34 -6.66
C VAL A 125 16.94 -43.52 -7.55
N PHE A 126 16.71 -43.60 -8.85
CA PHE A 126 17.73 -43.82 -9.88
C PHE A 126 17.58 -42.83 -11.03
N ALA A 127 18.66 -42.66 -11.79
CA ALA A 127 18.57 -42.07 -13.12
C ALA A 127 17.85 -43.04 -14.06
N TYR A 128 16.96 -42.52 -14.92
CA TYR A 128 16.23 -43.34 -15.89
C TYR A 128 17.18 -44.16 -16.77
N GLU A 129 18.32 -43.58 -17.16
CA GLU A 129 19.34 -44.26 -17.95
C GLU A 129 19.84 -45.55 -17.30
N ALA A 130 20.04 -45.55 -15.97
CA ALA A 130 20.48 -46.74 -15.25
C ALA A 130 19.42 -47.85 -15.31
N VAL A 131 18.16 -47.49 -15.05
CA VAL A 131 17.03 -48.44 -15.09
C VAL A 131 16.78 -48.92 -16.51
N GLU A 132 16.93 -48.06 -17.51
CA GLU A 132 16.76 -48.41 -18.91
C GLU A 132 17.81 -49.43 -19.37
N GLN A 133 19.08 -49.16 -19.06
CA GLN A 133 20.20 -50.00 -19.48
C GLN A 133 20.28 -51.33 -18.72
N LEU A 134 20.05 -51.31 -17.41
CA LEU A 134 20.29 -52.48 -16.54
C LEU A 134 19.04 -53.29 -16.23
N ASN A 135 17.83 -52.70 -16.35
CA ASN A 135 16.58 -53.41 -16.07
C ASN A 135 15.71 -53.59 -17.32
N ILE A 136 15.40 -52.51 -18.05
CA ILE A 136 14.43 -52.56 -19.17
C ILE A 136 14.99 -53.32 -20.38
N LYS A 137 16.19 -52.94 -20.87
CA LYS A 137 16.83 -53.60 -22.02
C LYS A 137 17.11 -55.09 -21.80
N PRO A 138 17.69 -55.53 -20.66
CA PRO A 138 17.95 -56.95 -20.40
C PRO A 138 16.72 -57.69 -19.86
N LYS A 139 15.57 -57.01 -19.64
CA LYS A 139 14.35 -57.57 -19.05
C LYS A 139 14.56 -58.18 -17.66
N SER A 140 15.51 -57.62 -16.91
CA SER A 140 15.80 -58.00 -15.53
C SER A 140 15.12 -57.00 -14.60
N TYR A 141 13.98 -57.34 -14.01
CA TYR A 141 13.24 -56.42 -13.14
C TYR A 141 13.57 -56.66 -11.66
N LYS A 142 14.80 -56.33 -11.28
CA LYS A 142 15.29 -56.39 -9.90
C LYS A 142 15.87 -55.04 -9.51
N ASP A 143 15.62 -54.59 -8.28
CA ASP A 143 16.18 -53.34 -7.79
C ASP A 143 17.71 -53.40 -7.84
N LEU A 144 18.34 -52.34 -8.34
CA LEU A 144 19.78 -52.27 -8.58
C LEU A 144 20.62 -52.20 -7.29
N LEU A 145 20.00 -51.95 -6.14
CA LEU A 145 20.65 -51.90 -4.82
C LEU A 145 20.28 -53.09 -3.94
N THR A 146 19.01 -53.47 -3.90
CA THR A 146 18.49 -54.46 -2.94
C THR A 146 18.13 -55.80 -3.56
N ASP A 147 18.24 -55.94 -4.89
CA ASP A 147 17.86 -57.14 -5.65
C ASP A 147 16.39 -57.57 -5.51
N GLU A 148 15.53 -56.71 -4.93
CA GLU A 148 14.11 -57.00 -4.79
C GLU A 148 13.41 -57.03 -6.16
N PRO A 149 12.59 -58.05 -6.47
CA PRO A 149 11.88 -58.13 -7.72
C PRO A 149 10.77 -57.07 -7.79
N PHE A 150 10.64 -56.42 -8.94
CA PHE A 150 9.57 -55.46 -9.20
C PHE A 150 9.00 -55.64 -10.61
N THR A 151 7.93 -54.94 -10.97
CA THR A 151 7.33 -55.00 -12.31
C THR A 151 7.53 -53.69 -13.07
N ARG A 152 7.34 -53.69 -14.40
CA ARG A 152 7.43 -52.46 -15.20
C ARG A 152 6.46 -51.35 -14.73
N GLN A 153 5.34 -51.72 -14.12
CA GLN A 153 4.35 -50.76 -13.59
C GLN A 153 4.81 -50.10 -12.29
N ASP A 154 5.79 -50.69 -11.60
CA ASP A 154 6.35 -50.18 -10.36
C ASP A 154 7.42 -49.09 -10.59
N ILE A 155 7.77 -48.82 -11.85
CA ILE A 155 8.68 -47.72 -12.19
C ILE A 155 7.87 -46.42 -12.21
N VAL A 156 8.10 -45.57 -11.20
CA VAL A 156 7.43 -44.29 -11.05
C VAL A 156 8.36 -43.18 -11.52
N THR A 157 7.93 -42.43 -12.53
CA THR A 157 8.72 -41.31 -13.05
C THR A 157 8.52 -40.05 -12.20
N LEU A 158 9.57 -39.65 -11.50
CA LEU A 158 9.58 -38.47 -10.64
C LEU A 158 9.80 -37.20 -11.44
N GLN A 159 10.66 -37.23 -12.46
CA GLN A 159 10.97 -36.04 -13.23
C GLN A 159 11.31 -36.39 -14.68
N ASP A 160 10.60 -35.74 -15.60
CA ASP A 160 10.82 -35.87 -17.04
C ASP A 160 11.28 -34.53 -17.63
N PRO A 161 12.41 -34.47 -18.36
CA PRO A 161 12.82 -33.25 -19.06
C PRO A 161 11.91 -32.92 -20.25
N THR A 162 11.19 -33.90 -20.80
CA THR A 162 10.30 -33.74 -21.95
C THR A 162 8.89 -33.29 -21.55
N ASN A 163 8.42 -33.63 -20.35
CA ASN A 163 7.08 -33.27 -19.86
C ASN A 163 7.17 -32.22 -18.75
N LEU A 164 7.17 -30.96 -19.15
CA LEU A 164 7.39 -29.81 -18.27
C LEU A 164 6.12 -29.32 -17.55
N ASP A 165 4.93 -29.72 -18.01
CA ASP A 165 3.66 -29.21 -17.51
C ASP A 165 3.32 -29.68 -16.09
N LYS A 166 3.82 -30.87 -15.72
CA LYS A 166 3.60 -31.50 -14.41
C LYS A 166 4.17 -30.68 -13.23
N PHE A 167 5.20 -29.85 -13.47
CA PHE A 167 5.93 -29.09 -12.44
C PHE A 167 5.70 -27.58 -12.49
N ASN A 168 4.72 -27.13 -13.27
CA ASN A 168 4.37 -25.72 -13.32
C ASN A 168 3.60 -25.33 -12.06
N VAL A 169 4.22 -24.55 -11.18
CA VAL A 169 3.64 -24.13 -9.89
C VAL A 169 2.32 -23.39 -10.08
N SER A 170 2.16 -22.64 -11.17
CA SER A 170 0.92 -21.94 -11.48
C SER A 170 -0.26 -22.87 -11.76
N ASN A 171 0.01 -24.14 -12.08
CA ASN A 171 -1.03 -25.12 -12.39
C ASN A 171 -1.53 -25.89 -11.16
N PHE A 172 -0.83 -25.84 -10.03
CA PHE A 172 -1.17 -26.61 -8.84
C PHE A 172 -2.53 -26.21 -8.27
N PHE A 173 -3.38 -27.19 -7.96
CA PHE A 173 -4.73 -26.97 -7.46
C PHE A 173 -4.76 -26.11 -6.18
N HIS A 174 -3.89 -26.39 -5.22
CA HIS A 174 -3.82 -25.61 -3.97
C HIS A 174 -3.36 -24.17 -4.20
N VAL A 175 -2.49 -23.91 -5.18
CA VAL A 175 -2.04 -22.56 -5.54
C VAL A 175 -3.14 -21.78 -6.26
N LYS A 176 -3.84 -22.42 -7.21
CA LYS A 176 -4.96 -21.80 -7.94
C LYS A 176 -6.11 -21.40 -7.01
N ASN A 177 -6.40 -22.24 -6.02
CA ASN A 177 -7.52 -22.05 -5.11
C ASN A 177 -7.12 -21.39 -3.79
N ASN A 178 -5.86 -20.97 -3.63
CA ASN A 178 -5.31 -20.40 -2.39
C ASN A 178 -5.59 -21.24 -1.14
N ILE A 179 -5.57 -22.57 -1.26
CA ILE A 179 -5.83 -23.50 -0.16
C ILE A 179 -4.51 -23.79 0.56
N LYS A 180 -4.47 -23.54 1.86
CA LYS A 180 -3.31 -23.83 2.71
C LYS A 180 -3.76 -24.65 3.91
N VAL A 181 -2.98 -25.68 4.26
CA VAL A 181 -3.10 -26.34 5.55
C VAL A 181 -2.31 -25.50 6.54
N ILE A 182 -3.03 -24.80 7.40
CA ILE A 182 -2.46 -24.13 8.56
C ILE A 182 -2.22 -25.22 9.60
N ASP A 183 -1.07 -25.17 10.28
CA ASP A 183 -0.77 -26.12 11.36
C ASP A 183 -1.88 -26.03 12.43
N PRO A 184 -2.44 -27.14 12.94
CA PRO A 184 -3.43 -27.10 14.02
C PRO A 184 -2.98 -26.27 15.22
N ASP A 185 -1.67 -26.17 15.49
CA ASP A 185 -1.14 -25.33 16.55
C ASP A 185 -1.10 -23.84 16.18
N GLU A 186 -0.90 -23.51 14.90
CA GLU A 186 -1.06 -22.13 14.38
C GLU A 186 -2.53 -21.70 14.34
N GLU A 187 -3.47 -22.60 14.02
CA GLU A 187 -4.91 -22.31 14.10
C GLU A 187 -5.32 -22.03 15.56
N LYS A 188 -4.81 -22.82 16.51
CA LYS A 188 -5.00 -22.56 17.95
C LYS A 188 -4.33 -21.26 18.39
N ALA A 189 -3.13 -20.94 17.90
CA ALA A 189 -2.45 -19.68 18.22
C ALA A 189 -3.15 -18.45 17.63
N LYS A 190 -3.81 -18.59 16.47
CA LYS A 190 -4.65 -17.52 15.89
C LYS A 190 -5.93 -17.30 16.68
N LEU A 191 -6.52 -18.36 17.22
CA LEU A 191 -7.73 -18.30 18.02
C LEU A 191 -7.45 -17.80 19.43
N ASP A 192 -6.33 -18.21 20.02
CA ASP A 192 -5.90 -17.86 21.37
C ASP A 192 -4.61 -17.03 21.34
N PRO A 193 -4.68 -15.69 21.50
CA PRO A 193 -3.49 -14.82 21.66
C PRO A 193 -2.59 -15.23 22.84
N SER A 194 -3.10 -16.08 23.75
CA SER A 194 -2.37 -16.60 24.92
C SER A 194 -1.71 -17.98 24.71
N TYR A 195 -1.79 -18.57 23.51
CA TYR A 195 -1.34 -19.94 23.27
C TYR A 195 0.16 -20.17 23.59
N TYR A 196 1.03 -19.24 23.19
CA TYR A 196 2.47 -19.31 23.45
C TYR A 196 2.88 -18.87 24.86
N LEU A 197 1.96 -18.29 25.65
CA LEU A 197 2.25 -17.81 27.01
C LEU A 197 2.24 -18.91 28.08
N LYS A 198 1.88 -20.15 27.71
CA LYS A 198 1.68 -21.25 28.67
C LYS A 198 2.94 -21.67 29.44
N ASN A 199 4.14 -21.39 28.92
CA ASN A 199 5.41 -21.72 29.58
C ASN A 199 6.13 -20.52 30.22
N THR A 200 5.45 -19.40 30.44
CA THR A 200 6.05 -18.18 31.01
C THR A 200 5.83 -18.09 32.52
N ASN A 201 6.81 -17.52 33.25
CA ASN A 201 6.77 -17.31 34.71
C ASN A 201 5.48 -16.58 35.15
N THR A 202 4.98 -16.90 36.34
CA THR A 202 3.72 -16.35 36.90
C THR A 202 3.70 -14.82 36.89
N GLU A 203 4.81 -14.19 37.27
CA GLU A 203 4.96 -12.73 37.28
C GLU A 203 4.77 -12.12 35.89
N THR A 204 5.31 -12.76 34.85
CA THR A 204 5.17 -12.26 33.47
C THR A 204 3.74 -12.36 32.94
N ARG A 205 2.95 -13.32 33.44
CA ARG A 205 1.52 -13.43 33.11
C ARG A 205 0.71 -12.34 33.79
N GLU A 206 1.04 -11.98 35.03
CA GLU A 206 0.38 -10.90 35.75
C GLU A 206 0.66 -9.55 35.10
N THR A 207 1.92 -9.25 34.76
CA THR A 207 2.29 -8.02 34.05
C THR A 207 1.65 -7.93 32.67
N LEU A 208 1.56 -9.06 31.94
CA LEU A 208 0.88 -9.08 30.65
C LEU A 208 -0.63 -8.87 30.78
N LEU A 209 -1.26 -9.42 31.82
CA LEU A 209 -2.68 -9.20 32.10
C LEU A 209 -3.00 -7.75 32.45
N GLU A 210 -2.11 -7.07 33.19
CA GLU A 210 -2.21 -5.62 33.42
C GLU A 210 -2.02 -4.84 32.12
N LEU A 211 -1.00 -5.18 31.32
CA LEU A 211 -0.80 -4.57 30.01
C LEU A 211 -2.00 -4.78 29.10
N TYR A 212 -2.61 -5.97 29.04
CA TYR A 212 -3.81 -6.22 28.23
C TYR A 212 -5.04 -5.43 28.73
N LYS A 213 -5.15 -5.15 30.03
CA LYS A 213 -6.18 -4.26 30.57
C LYS A 213 -5.94 -2.80 30.17
N GLU A 214 -4.68 -2.39 30.03
CA GLU A 214 -4.30 -1.04 29.61
C GLU A 214 -4.27 -0.88 28.07
N PHE A 215 -4.10 -1.98 27.32
CA PHE A 215 -3.93 -1.96 25.87
C PHE A 215 -5.27 -1.82 25.14
N LYS A 216 -5.63 -0.59 24.77
CA LYS A 216 -6.78 -0.24 23.90
C LYS A 216 -6.56 -0.60 22.42
N GLY A 217 -5.86 -1.70 22.13
CA GLY A 217 -5.48 -2.10 20.76
C GLY A 217 -6.66 -2.59 19.93
N ASP A 218 -7.58 -3.33 20.54
CA ASP A 218 -8.73 -3.91 19.86
C ASP A 218 -9.74 -2.85 19.41
N ASP A 219 -9.87 -1.74 20.15
CA ASP A 219 -10.67 -0.59 19.73
C ASP A 219 -10.09 0.08 18.47
N ILE A 220 -8.76 0.10 18.35
CA ILE A 220 -8.05 0.69 17.20
C ILE A 220 -8.19 -0.23 15.97
N LEU A 221 -8.08 -1.55 16.16
CA LEU A 221 -8.22 -2.53 15.08
C LEU A 221 -9.69 -2.65 14.62
N ALA A 222 -10.64 -2.63 15.55
CA ALA A 222 -12.07 -2.54 15.26
C ALA A 222 -12.44 -1.23 14.54
N ALA A 223 -11.81 -0.11 14.89
CA ALA A 223 -11.98 1.16 14.16
C ALA A 223 -11.41 1.12 12.74
N THR A 224 -10.37 0.31 12.47
CA THR A 224 -9.84 0.11 11.10
C THR A 224 -10.64 -0.88 10.26
N MET A 225 -11.32 -1.86 10.86
CA MET A 225 -12.14 -2.86 10.16
C MET A 225 -13.60 -2.42 9.96
N LYS A 226 -14.07 -1.39 10.69
CA LYS A 226 -15.37 -0.78 10.44
C LYS A 226 -15.35 -0.13 9.06
N ALA A 227 -16.23 -0.58 8.17
CA ALA A 227 -16.47 0.10 6.89
C ALA A 227 -16.64 1.61 7.16
N PRO A 228 -16.09 2.50 6.31
CA PRO A 228 -16.11 3.93 6.58
C PRO A 228 -17.55 4.36 6.85
N GLU A 229 -17.85 4.73 8.09
CA GLU A 229 -19.18 5.20 8.45
C GLU A 229 -19.52 6.38 7.54
N LYS A 230 -20.67 6.33 6.87
CA LYS A 230 -21.14 7.41 6.00
C LYS A 230 -21.16 8.70 6.83
N LYS A 231 -20.23 9.63 6.55
CA LYS A 231 -20.17 10.92 7.25
C LYS A 231 -21.49 11.65 7.03
N LYS A 232 -22.18 12.00 8.11
CA LYS A 232 -23.45 12.74 8.04
C LYS A 232 -23.22 14.09 7.36
N VAL A 233 -23.96 14.34 6.28
CA VAL A 233 -23.85 15.57 5.50
C VAL A 233 -24.68 16.67 6.16
N ASP A 234 -24.03 17.67 6.74
CA ASP A 234 -24.69 18.91 7.19
C ASP A 234 -24.91 19.88 6.02
N LYS A 235 -25.82 20.86 6.17
CA LYS A 235 -26.05 21.94 5.19
C LYS A 235 -24.78 22.73 4.81
N LEU A 236 -23.74 22.71 5.66
CA LEU A 236 -22.45 23.39 5.43
C LEU A 236 -21.41 22.50 4.73
N ASN A 237 -21.54 21.18 4.82
CA ASN A 237 -20.59 20.20 4.29
C ASN A 237 -21.09 19.51 3.01
N ALA A 238 -22.28 19.87 2.53
CA ALA A 238 -22.84 19.37 1.28
C ALA A 238 -22.10 19.96 0.07
N ALA A 239 -21.52 19.09 -0.76
CA ALA A 239 -20.99 19.49 -2.06
C ALA A 239 -22.11 19.84 -3.04
N HIS A 240 -21.79 20.67 -4.03
CA HIS A 240 -22.70 20.97 -5.15
C HIS A 240 -22.88 19.79 -6.12
N TYR A 241 -22.11 18.70 -5.95
CA TYR A 241 -22.16 17.48 -6.74
C TYR A 241 -22.52 16.28 -5.85
N SER A 242 -23.10 15.25 -6.45
CA SER A 242 -23.53 14.04 -5.73
C SER A 242 -22.44 13.00 -5.60
N THR A 243 -22.66 12.02 -4.73
CA THR A 243 -21.73 10.89 -4.52
C THR A 243 -21.60 9.97 -5.74
N GLY A 244 -22.49 10.09 -6.74
CA GLY A 244 -22.51 9.23 -7.93
C GLY A 244 -22.91 7.78 -7.66
N ALA A 245 -23.17 7.42 -6.40
CA ALA A 245 -23.45 6.05 -5.98
C ALA A 245 -24.76 5.50 -6.57
N VAL A 246 -25.82 6.32 -6.64
CA VAL A 246 -27.09 5.97 -7.29
C VAL A 246 -26.88 5.59 -8.77
N SER A 247 -26.04 6.34 -9.48
CA SER A 247 -25.72 6.08 -10.90
C SER A 247 -24.83 4.85 -11.08
N ALA A 248 -23.87 4.65 -10.16
CA ALA A 248 -22.98 3.49 -10.17
C ALA A 248 -23.74 2.20 -9.85
N SER A 249 -24.67 2.23 -8.89
CA SER A 249 -25.49 1.08 -8.52
C SER A 249 -26.53 0.73 -9.58
N PHE A 250 -27.01 1.70 -10.35
CA PHE A 250 -27.90 1.44 -11.49
C PHE A 250 -27.20 0.69 -12.63
N THR A 251 -25.89 0.87 -12.78
CA THR A 251 -25.10 0.34 -13.90
C THR A 251 -24.25 -0.88 -13.54
N SER A 252 -24.07 -1.18 -12.26
CA SER A 252 -23.20 -2.25 -11.77
C SER A 252 -23.99 -3.39 -11.11
N THR A 253 -23.74 -4.63 -11.53
CA THR A 253 -24.33 -5.83 -10.90
C THR A 253 -23.67 -6.22 -9.58
N ALA A 254 -22.53 -5.62 -9.25
CA ALA A 254 -21.72 -5.95 -8.08
C ALA A 254 -21.90 -4.98 -6.89
N MET A 255 -22.63 -3.87 -7.07
CA MET A 255 -22.87 -2.89 -6.01
C MET A 255 -24.28 -3.03 -5.45
N VAL A 256 -24.43 -2.75 -4.16
CA VAL A 256 -25.75 -2.69 -3.50
C VAL A 256 -26.55 -1.52 -4.13
N PRO A 257 -27.81 -1.73 -4.52
CA PRO A 257 -28.65 -0.68 -5.08
C PRO A 257 -28.87 0.45 -4.06
N GLU A 258 -28.38 1.65 -4.36
CA GLU A 258 -28.68 2.85 -3.59
C GLU A 258 -29.73 3.69 -4.31
N THR A 259 -30.79 4.06 -3.59
CA THR A 259 -31.94 4.81 -4.14
C THR A 259 -31.97 6.27 -3.68
N THR A 260 -31.16 6.64 -2.69
CA THR A 260 -31.12 8.00 -2.13
C THR A 260 -30.02 8.83 -2.77
N HIS A 261 -30.40 9.94 -3.40
CA HIS A 261 -29.43 10.85 -3.99
C HIS A 261 -28.85 11.78 -2.92
N GLU A 262 -27.68 11.40 -2.40
CA GLU A 262 -26.97 12.17 -1.38
C GLU A 262 -25.91 13.10 -2.02
N ALA A 263 -25.86 14.34 -1.55
CA ALA A 263 -24.78 15.26 -1.89
C ALA A 263 -23.47 14.71 -1.32
N ALA A 264 -22.37 14.77 -2.09
CA ALA A 264 -21.09 14.31 -1.57
C ALA A 264 -20.67 15.16 -0.37
N ALA A 265 -20.17 14.54 0.70
CA ALA A 265 -19.58 15.27 1.80
C ALA A 265 -18.25 15.90 1.35
N ILE A 266 -18.14 17.23 1.42
CA ILE A 266 -16.85 17.91 1.29
C ILE A 266 -16.00 17.50 2.50
N GLU A 267 -14.72 17.16 2.28
CA GLU A 267 -13.78 16.90 3.38
C GLU A 267 -13.82 18.03 4.41
N GLU A 268 -13.95 17.70 5.70
CA GLU A 268 -14.07 18.66 6.81
C GLU A 268 -12.95 19.71 6.77
N ASP A 269 -11.72 19.31 6.44
CA ASP A 269 -10.57 20.19 6.26
C ASP A 269 -10.84 21.32 5.25
N VAL A 270 -11.45 21.03 4.11
CA VAL A 270 -11.76 22.02 3.07
C VAL A 270 -12.83 23.01 3.55
N VAL A 271 -13.71 22.59 4.45
CA VAL A 271 -14.73 23.45 5.05
C VAL A 271 -14.11 24.35 6.12
N ARG A 272 -13.22 23.85 6.99
CA ARG A 272 -12.53 24.71 7.97
C ARG A 272 -11.74 25.82 7.31
N TYR A 273 -11.03 25.47 6.23
CA TYR A 273 -10.19 26.42 5.51
C TYR A 273 -10.96 27.54 4.81
N LYS A 274 -12.29 27.42 4.61
CA LYS A 274 -13.11 28.54 4.11
C LYS A 274 -13.32 29.64 5.15
N TYR A 275 -13.15 29.35 6.43
CA TYR A 275 -13.35 30.29 7.53
C TYR A 275 -12.06 31.02 7.94
N VAL A 276 -10.90 30.50 7.56
CA VAL A 276 -9.60 31.14 7.80
C VAL A 276 -9.44 32.29 6.79
N LYS A 277 -9.78 33.51 7.22
CA LYS A 277 -9.65 34.77 6.44
C LYS A 277 -8.57 35.71 6.97
N LYS A 278 -7.82 35.27 7.98
CA LYS A 278 -6.78 36.05 8.64
C LYS A 278 -5.41 35.52 8.21
N LYS A 279 -4.49 36.45 7.98
CA LYS A 279 -3.09 36.14 7.72
C LYS A 279 -2.39 35.71 9.01
N GLY A 280 -1.51 34.72 8.91
CA GLY A 280 -0.67 34.28 10.03
C GLY A 280 0.64 35.07 10.08
N TYR A 281 1.19 35.25 11.28
CA TYR A 281 2.52 35.85 11.45
C TYR A 281 3.40 34.96 12.31
N VAL A 282 4.59 34.64 11.79
CA VAL A 282 5.59 33.80 12.46
C VAL A 282 6.93 34.51 12.45
N ARG A 283 7.65 34.45 13.57
CA ARG A 283 9.03 34.93 13.67
C ARG A 283 9.96 33.77 13.89
N LEU A 284 10.98 33.70 13.04
CA LEU A 284 12.08 32.76 13.17
C LEU A 284 13.25 33.50 13.83
N HIS A 285 13.64 33.04 15.01
CA HIS A 285 14.88 33.47 15.65
C HIS A 285 16.02 32.66 15.07
N THR A 286 16.93 33.31 14.35
CA THR A 286 18.10 32.65 13.75
C THR A 286 19.39 33.19 14.36
N ASN A 287 20.49 32.47 14.17
CA ASN A 287 21.80 32.94 14.65
C ASN A 287 22.27 34.27 14.04
N LYS A 288 21.74 34.66 12.87
CA LYS A 288 22.08 35.91 12.17
C LYS A 288 21.09 37.04 12.47
N GLY A 289 20.04 36.78 13.24
CA GLY A 289 18.99 37.74 13.57
C GLY A 289 17.59 37.16 13.39
N ASP A 290 16.59 38.03 13.50
CA ASP A 290 15.20 37.60 13.44
C ASP A 290 14.60 37.83 12.05
N LEU A 291 13.75 36.89 11.63
CA LEU A 291 12.99 36.96 10.38
C LEU A 291 11.50 36.89 10.68
N ASN A 292 10.76 37.92 10.26
CA ASN A 292 9.31 37.98 10.38
C ASN A 292 8.66 37.56 9.06
N LEU A 293 7.79 36.56 9.14
CA LEU A 293 7.08 35.94 8.03
C LEU A 293 5.59 36.25 8.14
N GLU A 294 5.00 36.67 7.03
CA GLU A 294 3.56 36.78 6.81
C GLU A 294 3.10 35.58 5.97
N LEU A 295 2.11 34.84 6.47
CA LEU A 295 1.56 33.64 5.86
C LEU A 295 0.20 33.94 5.22
N HIS A 296 0.00 33.45 4.00
CA HIS A 296 -1.25 33.62 3.24
C HIS A 296 -2.23 32.47 3.50
N CYS A 297 -2.67 32.34 4.76
CA CYS A 297 -3.54 31.25 5.21
C CYS A 297 -4.86 31.15 4.43
N ASP A 298 -5.40 32.26 3.92
CA ASP A 298 -6.63 32.29 3.12
C ASP A 298 -6.48 31.56 1.78
N MET A 299 -5.28 31.60 1.20
CA MET A 299 -5.00 31.09 -0.14
C MET A 299 -4.38 29.69 -0.11
N THR A 300 -3.49 29.43 0.84
CA THR A 300 -2.76 28.16 0.99
C THR A 300 -2.95 27.56 2.39
N PRO A 301 -4.18 27.15 2.72
CA PRO A 301 -4.54 26.87 4.09
C PRO A 301 -3.92 25.56 4.62
N ARG A 302 -3.75 24.52 3.80
CA ARG A 302 -3.07 23.29 4.25
C ARG A 302 -1.60 23.56 4.52
N THR A 303 -0.97 24.31 3.62
CA THR A 303 0.46 24.61 3.72
C THR A 303 0.77 25.47 4.95
N CYS A 304 -0.04 26.50 5.20
CA CYS A 304 0.11 27.38 6.35
C CYS A 304 -0.18 26.65 7.67
N GLU A 305 -1.20 25.78 7.72
CA GLU A 305 -1.49 24.98 8.91
C GLU A 305 -0.34 24.04 9.25
N ASN A 306 0.22 23.35 8.25
CA ASN A 306 1.39 22.50 8.44
C ASN A 306 2.57 23.28 9.04
N PHE A 307 2.86 24.45 8.49
CA PHE A 307 3.96 25.30 8.98
C PHE A 307 3.73 25.77 10.42
N ILE A 308 2.56 26.31 10.74
CA ILE A 308 2.23 26.80 12.08
C ILE A 308 2.26 25.68 13.12
N LYS A 309 1.71 24.50 12.79
CA LYS A 309 1.72 23.36 13.72
C LYS A 309 3.12 22.81 13.95
N LEU A 310 3.98 22.80 12.93
CA LEU A 310 5.38 22.43 13.08
C LEU A 310 6.16 23.44 13.94
N CYS A 311 5.88 24.74 13.78
CA CYS A 311 6.43 25.78 14.66
C CYS A 311 5.99 25.60 16.11
N LYS A 312 4.69 25.34 16.36
CA LYS A 312 4.16 25.10 17.72
C LYS A 312 4.74 23.85 18.39
N LYS A 313 5.11 22.83 17.61
CA LYS A 313 5.78 21.62 18.09
C LYS A 313 7.28 21.81 18.28
N ASN A 314 7.82 23.02 18.06
CA ASN A 314 9.25 23.33 18.09
C ASN A 314 10.06 22.42 17.14
N TYR A 315 9.45 21.99 16.02
CA TYR A 315 10.08 21.07 15.07
C TYR A 315 11.28 21.70 14.33
N TYR A 316 11.23 23.03 14.17
CA TYR A 316 12.28 23.78 13.49
C TYR A 316 13.40 24.27 14.42
N ASP A 317 13.30 24.00 15.72
CA ASP A 317 14.30 24.44 16.69
C ASP A 317 15.60 23.65 16.50
N GLY A 318 16.72 24.35 16.35
CA GLY A 318 18.03 23.79 16.04
C GLY A 318 18.21 23.37 14.58
N THR A 319 17.23 23.57 13.70
CA THR A 319 17.35 23.16 12.29
C THR A 319 18.25 24.09 11.49
N ILE A 320 19.03 23.52 10.57
CA ILE A 320 19.99 24.26 9.73
C ILE A 320 19.43 24.58 8.35
N PHE A 321 19.92 25.66 7.76
CA PHE A 321 19.79 25.92 6.33
C PHE A 321 20.89 25.15 5.59
N HIS A 322 20.56 23.95 5.11
CA HIS A 322 21.52 23.04 4.49
C HIS A 322 21.85 23.39 3.03
N ARG A 323 21.12 24.32 2.40
CA ARG A 323 21.39 24.75 1.03
C ARG A 323 21.17 26.24 0.86
N SER A 324 22.18 26.95 0.38
CA SER A 324 22.15 28.39 0.12
C SER A 324 22.79 28.72 -1.22
N ILE A 325 21.99 29.21 -2.17
CA ILE A 325 22.46 29.64 -3.50
C ILE A 325 22.26 31.15 -3.60
N ARG A 326 23.37 31.89 -3.71
CA ARG A 326 23.39 33.34 -3.81
C ARG A 326 22.54 33.83 -5.00
N ASN A 327 21.78 34.90 -4.82
CA ASN A 327 20.82 35.44 -5.79
C ASN A 327 19.67 34.50 -6.21
N PHE A 328 19.53 33.32 -5.61
CA PHE A 328 18.50 32.36 -5.96
C PHE A 328 17.59 32.06 -4.76
N VAL A 329 17.97 31.07 -3.94
CA VAL A 329 17.16 30.63 -2.80
C VAL A 329 18.05 30.15 -1.64
N ILE A 330 17.49 30.24 -0.44
CA ILE A 330 18.00 29.57 0.76
C ILE A 330 16.95 28.58 1.26
N GLN A 331 17.35 27.32 1.48
CA GLN A 331 16.47 26.20 1.81
C GLN A 331 16.81 25.63 3.19
N GLY A 332 15.77 25.33 3.96
CA GLY A 332 15.84 24.81 5.32
C GLY A 332 14.61 23.97 5.68
N GLY A 333 14.42 23.72 6.97
CA GLY A 333 13.28 22.93 7.46
C GLY A 333 13.46 21.41 7.40
N ASP A 334 14.70 20.94 7.30
CA ASP A 334 15.07 19.53 7.45
C ASP A 334 15.75 19.32 8.81
N PRO A 335 15.15 18.57 9.75
CA PRO A 335 15.76 18.30 11.05
C PRO A 335 17.01 17.40 10.96
N THR A 336 17.15 16.63 9.88
CA THR A 336 18.31 15.77 9.68
C THR A 336 19.51 16.51 9.07
N GLY A 337 19.29 17.70 8.49
CA GLY A 337 20.32 18.47 7.80
C GLY A 337 20.89 17.81 6.53
N THR A 338 20.29 16.70 6.08
CA THR A 338 20.77 15.94 4.90
C THR A 338 20.30 16.55 3.59
N GLY A 339 19.13 17.22 3.60
CA GLY A 339 18.45 17.79 2.44
C GLY A 339 17.36 16.89 1.86
N THR A 340 17.25 15.65 2.32
CA THR A 340 16.23 14.67 1.90
C THR A 340 15.21 14.35 2.99
N GLY A 341 15.45 14.81 4.21
CA GLY A 341 14.61 14.53 5.37
C GLY A 341 13.39 15.45 5.50
N GLY A 342 12.73 15.37 6.64
CA GLY A 342 11.56 16.17 6.94
C GLY A 342 10.24 15.43 6.71
N GLU A 343 9.29 15.66 7.61
CA GLU A 343 7.95 15.05 7.58
C GLU A 343 6.90 16.15 7.76
N SER A 344 5.73 15.97 7.14
CA SER A 344 4.61 16.88 7.40
C SER A 344 4.04 16.62 8.80
N TYR A 345 3.25 17.57 9.31
CA TYR A 345 2.51 17.39 10.55
C TYR A 345 1.63 16.13 10.57
N TRP A 346 1.13 15.71 9.41
CA TRP A 346 0.25 14.54 9.25
C TRP A 346 1.02 13.23 8.98
N GLY A 347 2.35 13.25 8.95
CA GLY A 347 3.20 12.10 8.61
C GLY A 347 3.18 11.68 7.14
N LYS A 348 2.19 12.13 6.35
CA LYS A 348 2.10 11.87 4.90
C LYS A 348 2.38 13.13 4.08
N PRO A 349 3.01 13.03 2.90
CA PRO A 349 3.14 14.18 2.00
C PRO A 349 1.77 14.76 1.63
N PHE A 350 1.67 16.08 1.50
CA PHE A 350 0.41 16.76 1.18
C PHE A 350 0.42 17.46 -0.18
N LYS A 351 -0.78 17.74 -0.68
CA LYS A 351 -1.04 18.29 -2.02
C LYS A 351 -0.44 19.70 -2.22
N ASP A 352 -0.12 20.03 -3.46
CA ASP A 352 0.27 21.39 -3.85
C ASP A 352 -0.94 22.32 -3.93
N GLU A 353 -0.75 23.59 -3.55
CA GLU A 353 -1.80 24.62 -3.54
C GLU A 353 -1.40 25.80 -4.43
N PHE A 354 -1.41 25.61 -5.74
CA PHE A 354 -1.08 26.68 -6.68
C PHE A 354 -2.23 27.69 -6.83
N LYS A 355 -1.93 28.98 -6.67
CA LYS A 355 -2.86 30.08 -6.93
C LYS A 355 -2.29 31.01 -7.99
N PRO A 356 -3.10 31.51 -8.94
CA PRO A 356 -2.62 32.40 -10.00
C PRO A 356 -2.14 33.75 -9.45
N ASN A 357 -2.62 34.16 -8.28
CA ASN A 357 -2.27 35.43 -7.65
C ASN A 357 -0.96 35.36 -6.86
N LEU A 358 -0.42 34.16 -6.64
CA LEU A 358 0.83 33.94 -5.90
C LEU A 358 1.90 33.47 -6.89
N SER A 359 2.87 34.33 -7.13
CA SER A 359 4.05 34.04 -7.97
C SER A 359 5.31 34.34 -7.17
N HIS A 360 6.43 33.76 -7.60
CA HIS A 360 7.75 34.04 -7.04
C HIS A 360 8.29 35.36 -7.59
N THR A 361 7.52 36.44 -7.41
CA THR A 361 7.88 37.79 -7.84
C THR A 361 8.30 38.61 -6.62
N GLY A 362 9.55 39.05 -6.60
CA GLY A 362 10.14 39.82 -5.50
C GLY A 362 11.12 39.01 -4.65
N ARG A 363 11.78 39.70 -3.73
CA ARG A 363 12.67 39.13 -2.72
C ARG A 363 11.87 38.75 -1.49
N GLY A 364 12.22 37.64 -0.86
CA GLY A 364 11.62 37.19 0.39
C GLY A 364 10.31 36.42 0.20
N VAL A 365 10.04 35.82 -0.97
CA VAL A 365 8.90 34.92 -1.13
C VAL A 365 9.22 33.58 -0.46
N LEU A 366 8.28 33.07 0.34
CA LEU A 366 8.38 31.82 1.09
C LEU A 366 7.57 30.72 0.40
N SER A 367 8.24 29.61 0.09
CA SER A 367 7.67 28.50 -0.67
C SER A 367 8.09 27.13 -0.14
N MET A 368 7.28 26.10 -0.38
CA MET A 368 7.58 24.73 0.02
C MET A 368 8.55 24.05 -0.97
N ALA A 369 9.52 23.31 -0.43
CA ALA A 369 10.34 22.40 -1.24
C ALA A 369 9.59 21.07 -1.44
N ASN A 370 9.67 20.52 -2.65
CA ASN A 370 9.05 19.25 -3.02
C ASN A 370 9.99 18.43 -3.91
N SER A 371 9.69 17.13 -4.05
CA SER A 371 10.43 16.19 -4.91
C SER A 371 9.58 15.72 -6.10
N GLY A 372 8.51 16.44 -6.40
CA GLY A 372 7.51 16.10 -7.40
C GLY A 372 6.11 16.61 -7.02
N PRO A 373 5.11 16.44 -7.89
CA PRO A 373 3.75 16.91 -7.64
C PRO A 373 3.15 16.27 -6.38
N ASN A 374 2.55 17.09 -5.52
CA ASN A 374 1.85 16.70 -4.28
C ASN A 374 2.73 16.00 -3.24
N THR A 375 4.01 16.37 -3.15
CA THR A 375 4.98 15.76 -2.22
C THR A 375 5.51 16.73 -1.17
N ASN A 376 4.70 17.70 -0.73
CA ASN A 376 5.13 18.67 0.28
C ASN A 376 5.28 18.01 1.66
N LYS A 377 6.35 18.36 2.38
CA LYS A 377 6.68 17.86 3.74
C LYS A 377 6.89 19.01 4.72
N SER A 378 8.06 19.14 5.35
CA SER A 378 8.44 20.25 6.23
C SER A 378 9.43 21.23 5.59
N GLN A 379 10.11 20.84 4.52
CA GLN A 379 11.16 21.67 3.93
C GLN A 379 10.57 22.88 3.22
N PHE A 380 11.19 24.04 3.42
CA PHE A 380 10.81 25.30 2.79
C PHE A 380 12.04 26.07 2.33
N PHE A 381 11.83 27.01 1.42
CA PHE A 381 12.87 27.91 0.97
C PHE A 381 12.38 29.35 0.86
N ILE A 382 13.32 30.28 1.01
CA ILE A 382 13.11 31.71 0.85
C ILE A 382 13.88 32.16 -0.39
N THR A 383 13.23 32.93 -1.24
CA THR A 383 13.82 33.47 -2.47
C THR A 383 14.58 34.77 -2.22
N PHE A 384 15.74 34.92 -2.85
CA PHE A 384 16.51 36.18 -2.82
C PHE A 384 16.17 37.12 -3.97
N ARG A 385 15.64 36.56 -5.07
CA ARG A 385 15.24 37.25 -6.30
C ARG A 385 13.96 36.64 -6.84
N SER A 386 13.24 37.40 -7.67
CA SER A 386 12.15 36.89 -8.50
C SER A 386 12.58 35.68 -9.33
N CYS A 387 11.84 34.57 -9.22
CA CYS A 387 12.16 33.29 -9.86
C CYS A 387 10.90 32.70 -10.54
N ALA A 388 10.47 33.28 -11.66
CA ALA A 388 9.27 32.85 -12.38
C ALA A 388 9.28 31.37 -12.82
N TYR A 389 10.46 30.75 -12.97
CA TYR A 389 10.58 29.33 -13.32
C TYR A 389 10.05 28.35 -12.24
N LEU A 390 9.93 28.82 -10.99
CA LEU A 390 9.40 28.05 -9.86
C LEU A 390 7.88 28.15 -9.73
N ASP A 391 7.25 29.03 -10.51
CA ASP A 391 5.80 29.20 -10.50
C ASP A 391 5.11 27.91 -10.96
N LYS A 392 4.01 27.55 -10.27
CA LYS A 392 3.25 26.30 -10.46
C LYS A 392 4.05 25.00 -10.23
N LYS A 393 5.26 25.09 -9.68
CA LYS A 393 6.04 23.93 -9.22
C LYS A 393 6.11 23.85 -7.72
N HIS A 394 6.30 25.00 -7.07
CA HIS A 394 6.37 25.11 -5.62
C HIS A 394 5.19 25.92 -5.10
N THR A 395 4.61 25.46 -3.99
CA THR A 395 3.51 26.16 -3.33
C THR A 395 4.06 27.37 -2.57
N VAL A 396 3.70 28.57 -3.01
CA VAL A 396 3.98 29.84 -2.33
C VAL A 396 2.96 30.01 -1.22
N PHE A 397 3.40 30.12 0.03
CA PHE A 397 2.48 30.21 1.17
C PHE A 397 2.74 31.41 2.09
N GLY A 398 3.76 32.23 1.80
CA GLY A 398 4.02 33.44 2.56
C GLY A 398 5.09 34.34 1.96
N ARG A 399 5.42 35.40 2.70
CA ARG A 399 6.48 36.35 2.38
C ARG A 399 7.16 36.87 3.64
N VAL A 400 8.42 37.24 3.53
CA VAL A 400 9.17 37.96 4.56
C VAL A 400 8.67 39.40 4.61
N VAL A 401 8.28 39.86 5.80
CA VAL A 401 7.81 41.24 6.04
C VAL A 401 8.79 42.07 6.87
N GLY A 402 9.71 41.43 7.58
CA GLY A 402 10.72 42.09 8.39
C GLY A 402 11.96 41.22 8.58
N GLY A 403 13.10 41.85 8.82
CA GLY A 403 14.40 41.15 8.89
C GLY A 403 15.10 40.99 7.55
N PHE A 404 14.89 41.91 6.59
CA PHE A 404 15.60 41.90 5.31
C PHE A 404 17.13 42.03 5.46
N GLU A 405 17.58 42.68 6.54
CA GLU A 405 18.99 42.75 6.92
C GLU A 405 19.53 41.35 7.25
N THR A 406 18.81 40.59 8.07
CA THR A 406 19.10 39.18 8.38
C THR A 406 19.15 38.33 7.11
N LEU A 407 18.17 38.50 6.21
CA LEU A 407 18.12 37.77 4.93
C LEU A 407 19.36 38.08 4.07
N THR A 408 19.82 39.33 4.08
CA THR A 408 21.01 39.78 3.35
C THR A 408 22.30 39.26 4.01
N ALA A 409 22.36 39.23 5.34
CA ALA A 409 23.46 38.63 6.08
C ALA A 409 23.57 37.12 5.81
N MET A 410 22.44 36.42 5.71
CA MET A 410 22.39 34.99 5.32
C MET A 410 22.85 34.76 3.87
N GLU A 411 22.53 35.69 2.96
CA GLU A 411 22.98 35.61 1.56
C GLU A 411 24.47 35.88 1.37
N ASN A 412 25.08 36.70 2.24
CA ASN A 412 26.50 37.04 2.19
C ASN A 412 27.41 35.93 2.73
N VAL A 413 26.86 34.89 3.37
CA VAL A 413 27.63 33.73 3.80
C VAL A 413 28.11 32.95 2.58
N GLU A 414 29.40 32.65 2.52
CA GLU A 414 29.98 31.85 1.44
C GLU A 414 29.48 30.40 1.51
N SER A 415 28.96 29.91 0.38
CA SER A 415 28.57 28.51 0.20
C SER A 415 29.66 27.71 -0.52
N ASP A 416 29.77 26.43 -0.20
CA ASP A 416 30.61 25.48 -0.93
C ASP A 416 30.04 25.25 -2.35
N PRO A 417 30.84 25.41 -3.41
CA PRO A 417 30.35 25.33 -4.79
C PRO A 417 29.98 23.91 -5.27
N LYS A 418 30.37 22.85 -4.54
CA LYS A 418 30.03 21.46 -4.87
C LYS A 418 28.78 20.96 -4.15
N THR A 419 28.54 21.44 -2.93
CA THR A 419 27.44 20.94 -2.08
C THR A 419 26.36 21.96 -1.81
N ASP A 420 26.54 23.21 -2.26
CA ASP A 420 25.68 24.37 -1.98
C ASP A 420 25.45 24.62 -0.46
N ARG A 421 26.27 24.00 0.40
CA ARG A 421 26.19 24.12 1.85
C ARG A 421 26.90 25.39 2.32
N PRO A 422 26.29 26.22 3.18
CA PRO A 422 26.96 27.40 3.72
C PRO A 422 28.13 26.97 4.62
N LYS A 423 29.28 27.64 4.49
CA LYS A 423 30.49 27.38 5.30
C LYS A 423 30.26 27.74 6.77
N GLU A 424 29.53 28.83 7.01
CA GLU A 424 29.04 29.17 8.33
C GLU A 424 27.64 28.58 8.51
N GLU A 425 27.46 27.77 9.54
CA GLU A 425 26.17 27.15 9.83
C GLU A 425 25.14 28.23 10.18
N ILE A 426 24.05 28.29 9.39
CA ILE A 426 22.91 29.15 9.67
C ILE A 426 21.82 28.25 10.26
N ARG A 427 21.43 28.52 11.51
CA ARG A 427 20.46 27.70 12.24
C ARG A 427 19.31 28.53 12.79
N ILE A 428 18.13 27.92 12.83
CA ILE A 428 16.94 28.43 13.49
C ILE A 428 17.06 28.02 14.96
N GLN A 429 17.11 29.00 15.86
CA GLN A 429 17.18 28.74 17.31
C GLN A 429 15.80 28.41 17.85
N THR A 430 14.82 29.25 17.55
CA THR A 430 13.46 29.13 18.08
C THR A 430 12.46 29.71 17.09
N THR A 431 11.25 29.16 17.05
CA THR A 431 10.15 29.73 16.26
C THR A 431 9.02 30.22 17.16
N THR A 432 8.59 31.47 16.97
CA THR A 432 7.49 32.07 17.73
C THR A 432 6.34 32.42 16.79
N VAL A 433 5.16 31.86 17.04
CA VAL A 433 3.94 32.18 16.29
C VAL A 433 3.26 33.38 16.98
N PHE A 434 3.16 34.52 16.30
CA PHE A 434 2.52 35.73 16.83
C PHE A 434 1.01 35.74 16.64
N VAL A 435 0.56 35.29 15.47
CA VAL A 435 -0.85 35.24 15.12
C VAL A 435 -1.12 33.88 14.52
N ASP A 436 -1.87 33.07 15.26
CA ASP A 436 -2.41 31.81 14.75
C ASP A 436 -3.88 32.02 14.34
N PRO A 437 -4.18 32.05 13.03
CA PRO A 437 -5.55 32.20 12.55
C PRO A 437 -6.37 30.90 12.65
N TYR A 438 -5.74 29.76 12.98
CA TYR A 438 -6.42 28.47 13.09
C TYR A 438 -7.00 28.21 14.48
N GLU A 439 -6.46 28.81 15.53
CA GLU A 439 -7.04 28.68 16.89
C GLU A 439 -8.45 29.26 16.97
N GLU A 440 -8.73 30.36 16.27
CA GLU A 440 -10.07 30.94 16.20
C GLU A 440 -11.04 30.04 15.43
N ALA A 441 -10.56 29.38 14.37
CA ALA A 441 -11.36 28.44 13.58
C ALA A 441 -11.67 27.16 14.38
N ASP A 442 -10.67 26.59 15.04
CA ASP A 442 -10.82 25.43 15.92
C ASP A 442 -11.74 25.74 17.13
N ALA A 443 -11.62 26.95 17.70
CA ALA A 443 -12.50 27.40 18.77
C ALA A 443 -13.95 27.61 18.31
N GLN A 444 -14.16 28.14 17.10
CA GLN A 444 -15.49 28.29 16.49
C GLN A 444 -16.12 26.93 16.17
N GLU A 445 -15.36 25.97 15.67
CA GLU A 445 -15.81 24.60 15.45
C GLU A 445 -16.17 23.90 16.75
N ALA A 446 -15.35 24.05 17.80
CA ALA A 446 -15.64 23.51 19.12
C ALA A 446 -16.91 24.13 19.75
N GLN A 447 -17.13 25.44 19.56
CA GLN A 447 -18.35 26.10 20.00
C GLN A 447 -19.58 25.70 19.17
N CYS A 448 -19.44 25.59 17.86
CA CYS A 448 -20.51 25.16 16.95
C CYS A 448 -20.88 23.68 17.20
N GLY A 449 -19.89 22.83 17.50
CA GLY A 449 -20.05 21.42 17.88
C GLY A 449 -20.71 21.23 19.24
N ARG A 450 -20.41 22.07 20.23
CA ARG A 450 -21.06 22.02 21.57
C ARG A 450 -22.53 22.47 21.57
N ARG A 451 -22.99 23.22 20.58
CA ARG A 451 -24.42 23.56 20.42
C ARG A 451 -25.26 22.43 19.79
N ARG A 452 -24.68 21.26 19.48
CA ARG A 452 -25.31 20.18 18.71
C ARG A 452 -26.11 19.11 19.48
N PRO A 453 -26.49 19.29 20.76
CA PRO A 453 -27.69 18.60 21.22
C PRO A 453 -28.55 19.51 22.09
N LEU A 454 -29.47 20.28 21.49
CA LEU A 454 -30.73 20.65 22.17
C LEU A 454 -31.78 21.31 21.25
N ASN A 455 -31.39 21.89 20.10
CA ASN A 455 -32.33 22.60 19.21
C ASN A 455 -32.58 21.86 17.88
N GLN A 456 -32.96 20.59 17.94
CA GLN A 456 -33.60 19.92 16.80
C GLN A 456 -35.10 19.69 17.01
N HIS A 457 -35.63 19.78 18.23
CA HIS A 457 -37.08 19.67 18.46
C HIS A 457 -37.82 21.02 18.58
N SER A 458 -37.13 22.13 18.88
CA SER A 458 -37.80 23.41 19.16
C SER A 458 -37.99 24.32 17.92
N CYS A 459 -37.35 24.01 16.78
CA CYS A 459 -37.45 24.84 15.57
C CYS A 459 -38.49 24.32 14.56
N GLU A 460 -38.83 23.03 14.56
CA GLU A 460 -39.86 22.49 13.66
C GLU A 460 -41.27 22.84 14.16
N GLU A 461 -41.51 22.86 15.48
CA GLU A 461 -42.81 23.26 16.05
C GLU A 461 -43.13 24.75 15.82
N GLY A 462 -42.12 25.62 15.77
CA GLY A 462 -42.31 27.07 15.59
C GLY A 462 -42.61 27.50 14.15
N GLU A 463 -42.21 26.72 13.14
CA GLU A 463 -42.53 27.01 11.73
C GLU A 463 -43.90 26.43 11.31
N GLU A 464 -44.32 25.31 11.91
CA GLU A 464 -45.67 24.77 11.73
C GLU A 464 -46.74 25.64 12.40
N GLU A 465 -46.53 26.12 13.63
CA GLU A 465 -47.46 27.06 14.28
C GLU A 465 -47.59 28.38 13.50
N ARG A 466 -46.50 28.89 12.91
CA ARG A 466 -46.53 30.12 12.10
C ARG A 466 -47.24 29.92 10.76
N ARG A 467 -47.11 28.73 10.14
CA ARG A 467 -47.85 28.37 8.93
C ARG A 467 -49.35 28.19 9.21
N LEU A 468 -49.71 27.52 10.31
CA LEU A 468 -51.11 27.33 10.71
C LEU A 468 -51.79 28.66 11.07
N ARG A 469 -51.12 29.56 11.81
CA ARG A 469 -51.65 30.91 12.10
C ARG A 469 -51.76 31.79 10.86
N GLY A 470 -50.84 31.68 9.91
CA GLY A 470 -50.90 32.40 8.63
C GLY A 470 -52.06 31.96 7.73
N LEU A 471 -52.34 30.64 7.69
CA LEU A 471 -53.50 30.09 6.97
C LEU A 471 -54.83 30.47 7.63
N GLN A 472 -54.90 30.54 8.96
CA GLN A 472 -56.10 30.95 9.68
C GLN A 472 -56.43 32.44 9.52
N LEU A 473 -55.42 33.30 9.40
CA LEU A 473 -55.61 34.72 9.04
C LEU A 473 -56.08 34.90 7.59
N LEU A 474 -55.59 34.09 6.65
CA LEU A 474 -55.99 34.18 5.24
C LEU A 474 -57.48 33.80 5.04
N VAL A 475 -57.97 32.79 5.78
CA VAL A 475 -59.38 32.36 5.75
C VAL A 475 -60.30 33.41 6.40
N ALA A 476 -59.84 34.12 7.44
CA ALA A 476 -60.63 35.18 8.07
C ALA A 476 -60.77 36.44 7.20
N VAL A 477 -59.80 36.72 6.33
CA VAL A 477 -59.83 37.89 5.41
C VAL A 477 -60.66 37.61 4.16
N TRP A 478 -60.75 36.35 3.70
CA TRP A 478 -61.57 35.96 2.54
C TRP A 478 -63.03 35.59 2.87
N GLY A 479 -63.41 35.49 4.15
CA GLY A 479 -64.79 35.20 4.60
C GLY A 479 -65.67 36.42 4.86
N ARG A 480 -65.21 37.64 4.54
CA ARG A 480 -66.00 38.88 4.64
C ARG A 480 -65.87 39.72 3.36
N ALA A 481 -66.28 39.14 2.23
CA ALA A 481 -66.60 39.84 1.00
C ALA A 481 -67.93 39.35 0.46
#